data_AF-A0A7W1GHY3-F1
#
_entry.id   AF-A0A7W1GHY3-F1
#
_cell.length_a   1.000
_cell.length_b   1.000
_cell.length_c   1.000
_cell.angle_alpha   90.00
_cell.angle_beta   90.00
_cell.angle_gamma   90.00
#
_symmetry.space_group_name_H-M   'P 1'
#
loop_
_entity.id
_entity.type
_entity.pdbx_description
1 polymer ?
#
loop_
_entity_poly.entity_id
_entity_poly.type
_entity_poly.pdbx_seq_one_letter_code
_entity_poly.pdbx_strand_id
1 'polypeptide(L)'
;MIKVTFDSNVWQKVTSPDEYPNEASIDCFRKIHAAVKAGKVAAYIAEVVFTLEALKKNDRQSFMRSYEAKIDGAIDEMPRQDGMIGLTISISSDIKAHPGNNPDLYKYLKVALDLGFKIIM
;
A
#
# COMPACT_ATOMS: atom_id res chain seq x y z
N MET A 1 -1.25 15.13 -19.38
CA MET A 1 -1.80 14.56 -18.12
C MET A 1 -0.63 14.29 -17.18
N ILE A 2 -0.65 14.86 -15.99
CA ILE A 2 0.46 14.75 -15.03
C ILE A 2 0.23 13.53 -14.16
N LYS A 3 1.27 12.72 -13.94
CA LYS A 3 1.24 11.57 -13.03
C LYS A 3 1.88 11.98 -11.71
N VAL A 4 1.19 11.75 -10.60
CA VAL A 4 1.65 12.16 -9.27
C VAL A 4 1.43 11.02 -8.29
N THR A 5 2.47 10.65 -7.57
CA THR A 5 2.39 9.71 -6.45
C THR A 5 2.33 10.51 -5.16
N PHE A 6 1.38 10.17 -4.29
CA PHE A 6 1.18 10.79 -2.99
C PHE A 6 1.69 9.87 -1.88
N ASP A 7 2.44 10.44 -0.93
CA ASP A 7 2.94 9.74 0.25
C ASP A 7 1.84 9.58 1.32
N SER A 8 2.14 8.87 2.41
CA SER A 8 1.22 8.67 3.55
C SER A 8 0.73 9.95 4.22
N ASN A 9 1.50 11.04 4.16
CA ASN A 9 1.18 12.28 4.88
C ASN A 9 0.16 13.15 4.14
N VAL A 10 0.09 13.00 2.82
CA VAL A 10 -0.64 13.93 1.96
C VAL A 10 -1.86 13.29 1.30
N TRP A 11 -1.82 11.99 0.98
CA TRP A 11 -2.88 11.37 0.16
C TRP A 11 -4.27 11.49 0.78
N GLN A 12 -4.41 11.35 2.10
CA GLN A 12 -5.69 11.48 2.81
C GLN A 12 -6.23 12.91 2.72
N LYS A 13 -5.36 13.91 2.91
CA LYS A 13 -5.70 15.33 2.84
C LYS A 13 -6.13 15.75 1.43
N VAL A 14 -5.56 15.14 0.39
CA VAL A 14 -5.99 15.35 -1.00
C VAL A 14 -7.29 14.63 -1.30
N THR A 15 -7.49 13.45 -0.74
CA THR A 15 -8.69 12.64 -0.96
C THR A 15 -9.92 13.28 -0.32
N SER A 16 -9.80 13.74 0.92
CA SER A 16 -10.88 14.32 1.71
C SER A 16 -10.44 15.65 2.37
N PRO A 17 -10.15 16.71 1.59
CA PRO A 17 -9.59 17.95 2.11
C PRO A 17 -10.49 18.60 3.17
N ASP A 18 -11.80 18.50 3.03
CA ASP A 18 -12.75 19.12 3.96
C ASP A 18 -12.75 18.48 5.36
N GLU A 19 -12.15 17.30 5.53
CA GLU A 19 -11.89 16.70 6.85
C GLU A 19 -10.66 17.32 7.56
N TYR A 20 -9.89 18.17 6.88
CA TYR A 20 -8.67 18.82 7.39
C TYR A 20 -8.71 20.36 7.25
N PRO A 21 -9.73 21.05 7.78
CA PRO A 21 -9.94 22.49 7.55
C PRO A 21 -8.83 23.39 8.11
N ASN A 22 -8.11 22.95 9.15
CA ASN A 22 -7.07 23.72 9.82
C ASN A 22 -5.67 23.52 9.20
N GLU A 23 -5.58 22.73 8.12
CA GLU A 23 -4.31 22.45 7.48
C GLU A 23 -3.80 23.67 6.71
N ALA A 24 -2.55 24.07 6.94
CA ALA A 24 -1.99 25.30 6.37
C ALA A 24 -2.06 25.35 4.82
N SER A 25 -2.01 24.18 4.17
CA SER A 25 -2.07 24.04 2.70
C SER A 25 -3.44 23.58 2.18
N ILE A 26 -4.52 23.77 2.94
CA ILE A 26 -5.86 23.26 2.59
C ILE A 26 -6.33 23.70 1.20
N ASP A 27 -6.08 24.94 0.80
CA ASP A 27 -6.45 25.45 -0.52
C ASP A 27 -5.71 24.72 -1.65
N CYS A 28 -4.46 24.32 -1.41
CA CYS A 28 -3.70 23.50 -2.34
C CYS A 28 -4.32 22.10 -2.45
N PHE A 29 -4.68 21.47 -1.32
CA PHE A 29 -5.29 20.14 -1.34
C PHE A 29 -6.64 20.13 -2.04
N ARG A 30 -7.49 21.14 -1.85
CA ARG A 30 -8.75 21.29 -2.60
C ARG A 30 -8.53 21.44 -4.10
N LYS A 31 -7.52 22.22 -4.52
CA LYS A 31 -7.16 22.36 -5.94
C LYS A 31 -6.69 21.05 -6.55
N ILE A 32 -5.84 20.30 -5.83
CA ILE A 32 -5.36 18.99 -6.29
C ILE A 32 -6.51 18.00 -6.35
N HIS A 33 -7.38 17.94 -5.34
CA HIS A 33 -8.59 17.12 -5.32
C HIS A 33 -9.44 17.35 -6.58
N ALA A 34 -9.75 18.61 -6.89
CA ALA A 34 -10.52 18.97 -8.08
C ALA A 34 -9.79 18.58 -9.37
N ALA A 35 -8.46 18.69 -9.42
CA ALA A 35 -7.66 18.30 -10.58
C ALA A 35 -7.63 16.79 -10.81
N VAL A 36 -7.61 15.98 -9.73
CA VAL A 36 -7.75 14.51 -9.83
C VAL A 36 -9.14 14.15 -10.32
N LYS A 37 -10.19 14.72 -9.71
CA LYS A 37 -11.58 14.48 -10.10
C LYS A 37 -11.86 14.85 -11.56
N ALA A 38 -11.23 15.91 -12.06
CA ALA A 38 -11.34 16.35 -13.45
C ALA A 38 -10.45 15.55 -14.43
N GLY A 39 -9.72 14.54 -13.98
CA GLY A 39 -8.81 13.72 -14.81
C GLY A 39 -7.57 14.45 -15.30
N LYS A 40 -7.23 15.63 -14.75
CA LYS A 40 -6.04 16.40 -15.11
C LYS A 40 -4.77 15.82 -14.48
N VAL A 41 -4.94 15.21 -13.30
CA VAL A 41 -3.90 14.52 -12.53
C VAL A 41 -4.27 13.03 -12.44
N ALA A 42 -3.36 12.17 -12.90
CA ALA A 42 -3.40 10.75 -12.61
C ALA A 42 -2.72 10.52 -11.26
N ALA A 43 -3.53 10.27 -10.23
CA ALA A 43 -3.08 10.15 -8.85
C ALA A 43 -2.76 8.70 -8.49
N TYR A 44 -1.65 8.51 -7.79
CA TYR A 44 -1.16 7.20 -7.38
C TYR A 44 -0.82 7.16 -5.89
N ILE A 45 -1.01 6.01 -5.25
CA ILE A 45 -0.58 5.73 -3.88
C ILE A 45 0.32 4.50 -3.92
N ALA A 46 1.49 4.58 -3.30
CA ALA A 46 2.37 3.42 -3.18
C ALA A 46 1.79 2.41 -2.18
N GLU A 47 1.83 1.13 -2.51
CA GLU A 47 1.32 0.04 -1.66
C GLU A 47 1.97 0.05 -0.27
N VAL A 48 3.23 0.49 -0.19
CA VAL A 48 4.00 0.63 1.06
C VAL A 48 3.29 1.49 2.12
N VAL A 49 2.42 2.41 1.70
CA VAL A 49 1.58 3.22 2.60
C VAL A 49 0.65 2.34 3.45
N PHE A 50 0.20 1.22 2.89
CA PHE A 50 -0.75 0.27 3.49
C PHE A 50 -0.08 -0.92 4.16
N THR A 51 1.25 -1.01 4.11
CA THR A 51 2.01 -2.09 4.76
C THR A 51 2.89 -1.50 5.86
N LEU A 52 4.05 -0.97 5.51
CA LEU A 52 5.03 -0.50 6.49
C LEU A 52 4.62 0.80 7.18
N GLU A 53 4.01 1.72 6.45
CA GLU A 53 3.69 3.04 7.00
C GLU A 53 2.42 3.04 7.86
N ALA A 54 1.55 2.03 7.67
CA ALA A 54 0.37 1.79 8.49
C ALA A 54 0.73 1.41 9.94
N LEU A 55 1.92 0.84 10.16
CA LEU A 55 2.43 0.55 11.49
C LEU A 55 2.84 1.83 12.21
N LYS A 56 2.47 1.96 13.50
CA LYS A 56 2.97 3.05 14.34
C LYS A 56 4.49 3.00 14.40
N LYS A 57 5.14 4.17 14.40
CA LYS A 57 6.61 4.28 14.39
C LYS A 57 7.30 3.41 15.46
N ASN A 58 6.73 3.34 16.66
CA ASN A 58 7.27 2.56 17.77
C ASN A 58 7.11 1.04 17.57
N ASP A 59 6.07 0.63 16.82
CA ASP A 59 5.74 -0.78 16.61
C ASP A 59 6.47 -1.34 15.37
N ARG A 60 6.92 -0.49 14.45
CA ARG A 60 7.66 -0.89 13.23
C ARG A 60 8.89 -1.72 13.53
N GLN A 61 9.71 -1.31 14.51
CA GLN A 61 10.93 -2.03 14.85
C GLN A 61 10.63 -3.42 15.44
N SER A 62 9.60 -3.51 16.28
CA SER A 62 9.14 -4.77 16.84
C SER A 62 8.62 -5.70 15.75
N PHE A 63 7.74 -5.18 14.89
CA PHE A 63 7.19 -5.91 13.75
C PHE A 63 8.28 -6.42 12.80
N MET A 64 9.26 -5.59 12.44
CA MET A 64 10.38 -5.98 11.57
C MET A 64 11.27 -7.06 12.20
N ARG A 65 11.39 -7.09 13.53
CA ARG A 65 12.15 -8.13 14.23
C ARG A 65 11.42 -9.46 14.28
N SER A 66 10.08 -9.44 14.35
CA SER A 66 9.25 -10.63 14.45
C SER A 66 8.72 -11.13 13.11
N TYR A 67 8.82 -10.34 12.05
CA TYR A 67 8.30 -10.70 10.73
C TYR A 67 9.21 -11.75 10.09
N GLU A 68 8.61 -12.90 9.77
CA GLU A 68 9.24 -13.96 8.98
C GLU A 68 8.53 -14.04 7.64
N ALA A 69 9.31 -14.12 6.56
CA ALA A 69 8.74 -14.37 5.24
C ALA A 69 8.11 -15.76 5.19
N LYS A 70 7.03 -15.92 4.43
CA LYS A 70 6.45 -17.24 4.19
C LYS A 70 7.37 -18.02 3.25
N ILE A 71 7.90 -19.13 3.74
CA ILE A 71 8.73 -20.05 2.96
C ILE A 71 7.92 -21.33 2.73
N ASP A 72 7.52 -21.56 1.47
CA ASP A 72 6.89 -22.80 1.05
C ASP A 72 7.91 -23.63 0.24
N GLY A 73 8.09 -24.90 0.60
CA GLY A 73 8.96 -25.83 -0.12
C GLY A 73 8.16 -26.99 -0.70
N ALA A 74 8.44 -27.36 -1.94
CA ALA A 74 7.92 -28.57 -2.57
C ALA A 74 9.10 -29.38 -3.14
N ILE A 75 9.13 -30.67 -2.81
CA ILE A 75 10.06 -31.63 -3.40
C ILE A 75 9.25 -32.41 -4.44
N ASP A 76 9.77 -32.52 -5.65
CA ASP A 76 9.17 -33.38 -6.67
C ASP A 76 9.34 -34.83 -6.21
N GLU A 77 8.25 -35.48 -5.80
CA GLU A 77 8.26 -36.85 -5.28
C GLU A 77 8.67 -37.90 -6.33
N MET A 78 8.59 -37.54 -7.63
CA MET A 78 9.06 -38.36 -8.74
C MET A 78 10.26 -37.72 -9.43
N PRO A 79 11.27 -38.52 -9.81
CA PRO A 79 12.37 -38.04 -10.65
C PRO A 79 11.78 -37.43 -11.92
N ARG A 80 12.27 -36.25 -12.30
CA ARG A 80 11.99 -35.68 -13.62
C ARG A 80 12.53 -36.65 -14.70
N GLN A 81 12.12 -36.46 -15.95
CA GLN A 81 12.48 -37.38 -17.06
C GLN A 81 14.01 -37.59 -17.24
N ASP A 82 14.83 -36.73 -16.64
CA ASP A 82 16.30 -36.76 -16.60
C ASP A 82 16.90 -37.49 -15.38
N GLY A 83 16.06 -38.04 -14.48
CA GLY A 83 16.49 -38.75 -13.27
C GLY A 83 16.83 -37.83 -12.08
N MET A 84 16.63 -36.51 -12.20
CA MET A 84 16.88 -35.55 -11.12
C MET A 84 15.65 -35.39 -10.21
N ILE A 85 15.88 -35.22 -8.91
CA ILE A 85 14.84 -34.78 -7.96
C ILE A 85 14.80 -33.26 -7.95
N GLY A 86 13.65 -32.68 -8.27
CA GLY A 86 13.45 -31.23 -8.23
C GLY A 86 13.15 -30.74 -6.81
N LEU A 87 13.79 -29.64 -6.41
CA LEU A 87 13.43 -28.88 -5.22
C LEU A 87 12.91 -27.51 -5.66
N THR A 88 11.71 -27.15 -5.24
CA THR A 88 11.14 -25.82 -5.43
C THR A 88 11.02 -25.13 -4.08
N ILE A 89 11.66 -23.97 -3.94
CA ILE A 89 11.53 -23.09 -2.77
C ILE A 89 10.85 -21.81 -3.23
N SER A 90 9.73 -21.47 -2.61
CA SER A 90 9.00 -20.22 -2.82
C SER A 90 9.11 -19.36 -1.58
N ILE A 91 9.61 -18.13 -1.74
CA ILE A 91 9.70 -17.12 -0.68
C ILE A 91 8.72 -16.01 -1.03
N SER A 92 7.78 -15.72 -0.14
CA SER A 92 6.73 -14.73 -0.37
C SER A 92 6.40 -13.95 0.91
N SER A 93 5.67 -12.84 0.76
CA SER A 93 5.20 -12.06 1.92
C SER A 93 4.09 -12.79 2.68
N ASP A 94 4.19 -12.84 4.02
CA ASP A 94 3.08 -13.34 4.84
C ASP A 94 2.07 -12.23 5.13
N ILE A 95 1.01 -12.17 4.34
CA ILE A 95 -0.07 -11.19 4.48
C ILE A 95 -0.79 -11.34 5.82
N LYS A 96 -0.81 -12.54 6.43
CA LYS A 96 -1.46 -12.78 7.73
C LYS A 96 -0.65 -12.23 8.89
N ALA A 97 0.66 -12.07 8.72
CA ALA A 97 1.51 -11.47 9.73
C ALA A 97 1.23 -9.97 9.90
N HIS A 98 0.68 -9.30 8.88
CA HIS A 98 0.34 -7.88 8.95
C HIS A 98 -0.88 -7.65 9.87
N PRO A 99 -0.81 -6.73 10.85
CA PRO A 99 -1.89 -6.49 11.83
C PRO A 99 -3.17 -5.86 11.24
N GLY A 100 -3.25 -5.76 9.92
CA GLY A 100 -4.30 -5.05 9.20
C GLY A 100 -4.11 -3.53 9.19
N ASN A 101 -4.78 -2.87 8.26
CA ASN A 101 -4.83 -1.41 8.25
C ASN A 101 -5.78 -0.90 9.34
N ASN A 102 -5.42 0.22 9.95
CA ASN A 102 -6.33 0.96 10.83
C ASN A 102 -7.63 1.29 10.06
N PRO A 103 -8.82 1.14 10.67
CA PRO A 103 -10.11 1.59 10.10
C PRO A 103 -10.08 2.94 9.38
N ASP A 104 -9.34 3.92 9.89
CA ASP A 104 -9.20 5.24 9.26
C ASP A 104 -8.57 5.16 7.86
N LEU A 105 -7.53 4.33 7.70
CA LEU A 105 -6.88 4.12 6.40
C LEU A 105 -7.85 3.49 5.39
N TYR A 106 -8.68 2.55 5.82
CA TYR A 106 -9.70 1.94 4.96
C TYR A 106 -10.76 2.94 4.50
N LYS A 107 -11.21 3.83 5.40
CA LYS A 107 -12.16 4.90 5.08
C LYS A 107 -11.61 5.77 3.95
N TYR A 108 -10.41 6.32 4.11
CA TYR A 108 -9.81 7.19 3.10
C TYR A 108 -9.43 6.45 1.83
N LEU A 109 -9.01 5.18 1.92
CA LEU A 109 -8.65 4.37 0.76
C LEU A 109 -9.85 4.19 -0.16
N LYS A 110 -11.03 3.88 0.40
CA LYS A 110 -12.26 3.76 -0.37
C LYS A 110 -12.56 5.07 -1.12
N VAL A 111 -12.51 6.21 -0.43
CA VAL A 111 -12.76 7.53 -1.05
C VAL A 111 -11.73 7.83 -2.14
N ALA A 112 -10.46 7.47 -1.94
CA ALA A 112 -9.41 7.69 -2.92
C ALA A 112 -9.64 6.88 -4.20
N LEU A 113 -10.03 5.61 -4.06
CA LEU A 113 -10.37 4.74 -5.19
C LEU A 113 -11.60 5.26 -5.94
N ASP A 114 -12.65 5.69 -5.22
CA ASP A 114 -13.85 6.30 -5.81
C ASP A 114 -13.52 7.62 -6.56
N LEU A 115 -12.52 8.36 -6.10
CA LEU A 115 -12.01 9.58 -6.73
C LEU A 115 -11.12 9.31 -7.97
N GLY A 116 -10.67 8.06 -8.16
CA GLY A 116 -9.87 7.62 -9.30
C GLY A 116 -8.37 7.48 -9.03
N PHE A 117 -7.94 7.41 -7.76
CA PHE A 117 -6.56 7.06 -7.42
C PHE A 117 -6.26 5.61 -7.81
N LYS A 118 -5.00 5.33 -8.13
CA LYS A 118 -4.50 3.99 -8.44
C LYS A 118 -3.42 3.58 -7.44
N ILE A 119 -3.39 2.30 -7.09
CA ILE A 119 -2.33 1.76 -6.23
C ILE A 119 -1.19 1.27 -7.13
N ILE A 120 0.05 1.58 -6.73
CA ILE A 120 1.28 1.11 -7.40
C ILE A 120 2.14 0.33 -6.43
N MET A 121 2.78 -0.71 -6.95
CA MET A 121 3.71 -1.60 -6.23
C MET A 121 5.10 -0.96 -6.17
#